data_AF-A0A419UU26-F1
#
_entry.id   AF-A0A419UU26-F1
#
_cell.length_a   1.000
_cell.length_b   1.000
_cell.length_c   1.000
_cell.angle_alpha   90.00
_cell.angle_beta   90.00
_cell.angle_gamma   90.00
#
_symmetry.space_group_name_H-M   'P 1'
#
loop_
_entity.id
_entity.type
_entity.pdbx_description
1 polymer ?
#
loop_
_entity_poly.entity_id
_entity_poly.type
_entity_poly.pdbx_seq_one_letter_code
_entity_poly.pdbx_strand_id
1 'polypeptide(L)'
;MMIEWKNLLRGFVMGTSDVIPGVSGGTMALILGIYGRLIDGINKLTTKEWKSQLGFFIPLGIGMGTAILALSNVIEWLLLDYPEPTFSLFIGLILGTIPFLMREADYRRSFTGKHYAILAVAAAVVIASGLLQEDTGDIMTSISLSGYVFLFFAGWLASSAMLLPGVSGSFVLLIIGAYPTVIAAVSSLNLLVLIVVGLGIVVGILIMSKFIHFLLRNHSKGTYATMIGLLIGSLFVVFPGIPGSIGLFFASVVMFLIGFGLAVILGQINNSKL
;
A
#
# COMPACT_ATOMS: atom_id res chain seq x y z
N MET A 1 17.20 17.84 -15.71
CA MET A 1 16.55 16.83 -14.86
C MET A 1 17.57 16.44 -13.80
N MET A 2 17.33 16.73 -12.52
CA MET A 2 18.22 16.27 -11.45
C MET A 2 17.67 14.97 -10.88
N ILE A 3 18.53 13.95 -10.79
CA ILE A 3 18.16 12.64 -10.26
C ILE A 3 18.15 12.71 -8.73
N GLU A 4 17.04 12.30 -8.11
CA GLU A 4 16.88 12.30 -6.66
C GLU A 4 17.31 10.95 -6.05
N TRP A 5 18.62 10.70 -5.94
CA TRP A 5 19.16 9.40 -5.48
C TRP A 5 18.66 8.93 -4.11
N LYS A 6 18.28 9.86 -3.22
CA LYS A 6 17.61 9.54 -1.94
C LYS A 6 16.34 8.69 -2.12
N ASN A 7 15.70 8.74 -3.28
CA ASN A 7 14.50 7.96 -3.58
C ASN A 7 14.82 6.49 -3.90
N LEU A 8 16.09 6.13 -4.11
CA LEU A 8 16.50 4.73 -4.21
C LEU A 8 16.20 3.97 -2.91
N LEU A 9 16.60 4.54 -1.77
CA LEU A 9 16.30 3.94 -0.46
C LEU A 9 14.80 3.93 -0.16
N ARG A 10 14.08 5.00 -0.50
CA ARG A 10 12.62 5.08 -0.33
C ARG A 10 11.90 4.04 -1.18
N GLY A 11 12.37 3.85 -2.42
CA GLY A 11 11.90 2.81 -3.32
C GLY A 11 12.17 1.42 -2.75
N PHE A 12 13.35 1.19 -2.20
CA PHE A 12 13.70 -0.09 -1.57
C PHE A 12 12.77 -0.45 -0.40
N VAL A 13 12.46 0.52 0.46
CA VAL A 13 11.49 0.34 1.56
C VAL A 13 10.08 0.06 1.03
N MET A 14 9.62 0.80 0.01
CA MET A 14 8.32 0.55 -0.63
C MET A 14 8.25 -0.84 -1.31
N GLY A 15 9.31 -1.25 -2.01
CA GLY A 15 9.36 -2.56 -2.66
C GLY A 15 9.38 -3.71 -1.65
N THR A 16 10.03 -3.52 -0.49
CA THR A 16 10.02 -4.51 0.59
C THR A 16 8.61 -4.70 1.15
N SER A 17 7.84 -3.61 1.31
CA SER A 17 6.45 -3.73 1.76
C SER A 17 5.51 -4.37 0.73
N ASP A 18 5.74 -4.14 -0.57
CA ASP A 18 4.87 -4.69 -1.62
C ASP A 18 4.98 -6.21 -1.77
N VAL A 19 6.08 -6.80 -1.28
CA VAL A 19 6.21 -8.27 -1.16
C VAL A 19 5.26 -8.84 -0.10
N ILE A 20 4.79 -8.01 0.84
CA ILE A 20 4.13 -8.47 2.05
C ILE A 20 2.62 -8.31 1.91
N PRO A 21 1.85 -9.42 1.99
CA PRO A 21 0.40 -9.36 1.95
C PRO A 21 -0.16 -8.43 3.04
N GLY A 22 -1.13 -7.60 2.68
CA GLY A 22 -1.78 -6.65 3.61
C GLY A 22 -0.99 -5.37 3.91
N VAL A 23 0.25 -5.23 3.44
CA VAL A 23 1.04 -4.00 3.56
C VAL A 23 1.17 -3.35 2.18
N SER A 24 0.77 -2.08 2.06
CA SER A 24 0.82 -1.35 0.79
C SER A 24 2.05 -0.45 0.71
N GLY A 25 2.72 -0.39 -0.44
CA GLY A 25 3.74 0.61 -0.76
C GLY A 25 3.22 2.05 -0.63
N GLY A 26 1.92 2.28 -0.80
CA GLY A 26 1.27 3.56 -0.49
C GLY A 26 1.35 3.93 1.00
N THR A 27 1.25 2.95 1.90
CA THR A 27 1.51 3.14 3.33
C THR A 27 2.96 3.54 3.55
N MET A 28 3.93 2.82 2.97
CA MET A 28 5.35 3.17 3.13
C MET A 28 5.68 4.55 2.55
N ALA A 29 5.04 4.94 1.44
CA ALA A 29 5.18 6.28 0.89
C ALA A 29 4.71 7.37 1.88
N LEU A 30 3.71 7.10 2.73
CA LEU A 30 3.32 8.02 3.81
C LEU A 30 4.31 8.05 4.94
N ILE A 31 4.79 6.89 5.41
CA ILE A 31 5.79 6.82 6.48
C ILE A 31 7.06 7.60 6.07
N LEU A 32 7.46 7.45 4.81
CA LEU A 32 8.60 8.12 4.21
C LEU A 32 8.35 9.59 3.85
N GLY A 33 7.10 10.08 4.00
CA GLY A 33 6.70 11.46 3.70
C GLY A 33 6.83 11.85 2.24
N ILE A 34 6.72 10.88 1.33
CA ILE A 34 6.78 11.11 -0.12
C ILE A 34 5.43 10.91 -0.82
N TYR A 35 4.38 10.53 -0.08
CA TYR A 35 3.07 10.23 -0.64
C TYR A 35 2.51 11.37 -1.50
N GLY A 36 2.49 12.62 -0.99
CA GLY A 36 2.02 13.78 -1.77
C GLY A 36 2.83 13.97 -3.05
N ARG A 37 4.18 13.91 -2.95
CA ARG A 37 5.09 14.01 -4.10
C ARG A 37 4.88 12.89 -5.13
N LEU A 38 4.57 11.68 -4.65
CA LEU A 38 4.27 10.51 -5.47
C LEU A 38 2.98 10.74 -6.26
N ILE A 39 1.88 11.08 -5.58
CA ILE A 39 0.58 11.35 -6.21
C ILE A 39 0.68 12.52 -7.21
N ASP A 40 1.33 13.60 -6.83
CA ASP A 40 1.58 14.76 -7.70
C ASP A 40 2.41 14.38 -8.93
N GLY A 41 3.43 13.55 -8.73
CA GLY A 41 4.29 13.05 -9.80
C GLY A 41 3.51 12.23 -10.80
N ILE A 42 2.67 11.29 -10.33
CA ILE A 42 1.85 10.43 -11.19
C ILE A 42 0.85 11.29 -11.98
N ASN A 43 0.19 12.24 -11.32
CA ASN A 43 -0.74 13.17 -11.98
C ASN A 43 -0.05 13.91 -13.16
N LYS A 44 1.20 14.35 -12.95
CA LYS A 44 2.02 15.04 -13.96
C LYS A 44 2.62 14.13 -15.05
N LEU A 45 2.56 12.80 -14.93
CA LEU A 45 3.00 11.89 -16.00
C LEU A 45 2.12 12.01 -17.25
N THR A 46 0.89 12.47 -17.11
CA THR A 46 -0.04 12.70 -18.23
C THR A 46 0.06 14.10 -18.85
N THR A 47 0.98 14.94 -18.36
CA THR A 47 1.16 16.33 -18.83
C THR A 47 2.49 16.51 -19.56
N LYS A 48 2.73 17.72 -20.09
CA LYS A 48 4.02 18.08 -20.73
C LYS A 48 5.21 18.02 -19.76
N GLU A 49 4.95 17.96 -18.45
CA GLU A 49 5.97 17.90 -17.40
C GLU A 49 6.45 16.46 -17.10
N TRP A 50 5.96 15.42 -17.76
CA TRP A 50 6.30 14.02 -17.42
C TRP A 50 7.81 13.75 -17.31
N LYS A 51 8.62 14.35 -18.19
CA LYS A 51 10.09 14.22 -18.16
C LYS A 51 10.71 14.77 -16.88
N SER A 52 10.16 15.83 -16.29
CA SER A 52 10.68 16.40 -15.05
C SER A 52 10.42 15.48 -13.85
N GLN A 53 9.45 14.56 -13.96
CA GLN A 53 9.11 13.59 -12.91
C GLN A 53 10.04 12.36 -12.92
N LEU A 54 10.71 12.07 -14.03
CA LEU A 54 11.58 10.89 -14.15
C LEU A 54 12.74 10.90 -13.15
N GLY A 55 13.25 12.08 -12.76
CA GLY A 55 14.29 12.20 -11.73
C GLY A 55 13.85 11.71 -10.35
N PHE A 56 12.53 11.69 -10.09
CA PHE A 56 11.93 11.11 -8.89
C PHE A 56 11.63 9.62 -9.08
N PHE A 57 10.98 9.24 -10.20
CA PHE A 57 10.49 7.88 -10.42
C PHE A 57 11.58 6.87 -10.77
N ILE A 58 12.63 7.25 -11.50
CA ILE A 58 13.69 6.30 -11.90
C ILE A 58 14.40 5.71 -10.68
N PRO A 59 14.95 6.51 -9.75
CA PRO A 59 15.57 5.95 -8.54
C PRO A 59 14.57 5.19 -7.67
N LEU A 60 13.33 5.68 -7.56
CA LEU A 60 12.28 5.02 -6.79
C LEU A 60 11.97 3.61 -7.34
N GLY A 61 11.75 3.51 -8.65
CA GLY A 61 11.47 2.25 -9.33
C GLY A 61 12.65 1.28 -9.30
N ILE A 62 13.88 1.78 -9.46
CA ILE A 62 15.10 0.97 -9.28
C ILE A 62 15.14 0.41 -7.86
N GLY A 63 14.95 1.26 -6.84
CA GLY A 63 14.90 0.82 -5.44
C GLY A 63 13.84 -0.26 -5.20
N MET A 64 12.62 -0.05 -5.69
CA MET A 64 11.52 -1.02 -5.56
C MET A 64 11.87 -2.34 -6.23
N GLY A 65 12.34 -2.31 -7.47
CA GLY A 65 12.74 -3.50 -8.21
C GLY A 65 13.89 -4.25 -7.55
N THR A 66 14.90 -3.53 -7.05
CA THR A 66 16.01 -4.14 -6.29
C THR A 66 15.51 -4.81 -5.01
N ALA A 67 14.62 -4.18 -4.25
CA ALA A 67 14.06 -4.77 -3.04
C ALA A 67 13.27 -6.05 -3.33
N ILE A 68 12.40 -6.02 -4.34
CA ILE A 68 11.62 -7.19 -4.75
C ILE A 68 12.57 -8.32 -5.14
N LEU A 69 13.54 -8.08 -6.02
CA LEU A 69 14.46 -9.14 -6.46
C LEU A 69 15.38 -9.66 -5.34
N ALA A 70 15.85 -8.78 -4.45
CA ALA A 70 16.81 -9.16 -3.41
C ALA A 70 16.14 -9.78 -2.17
N LEU A 71 14.94 -9.34 -1.81
CA LEU A 71 14.30 -9.68 -0.54
C LEU A 71 13.08 -10.59 -0.66
N SER A 72 12.53 -10.86 -1.86
CA SER A 72 11.31 -11.67 -1.98
C SER A 72 11.41 -13.01 -1.23
N ASN A 73 12.48 -13.77 -1.45
CA ASN A 73 12.67 -15.07 -0.80
C ASN A 73 12.89 -14.96 0.72
N VAL A 74 13.56 -13.89 1.18
CA VAL A 74 13.83 -13.67 2.61
C VAL A 74 12.54 -13.31 3.34
N ILE A 75 11.75 -12.42 2.74
CA ILE A 75 10.46 -12.01 3.29
C ILE A 75 9.47 -13.17 3.27
N GLU A 76 9.43 -13.96 2.19
CA GLU A 76 8.62 -15.18 2.12
C GLU A 76 8.98 -16.15 3.25
N TRP A 77 10.27 -16.44 3.45
CA TRP A 77 10.75 -17.27 4.56
C TRP A 77 10.34 -16.68 5.93
N LEU A 78 10.51 -15.37 6.14
CA LEU A 78 10.10 -14.71 7.37
C LEU A 78 8.58 -14.78 7.61
N LEU A 79 7.77 -14.71 6.56
CA LEU A 79 6.31 -14.81 6.66
C LEU A 79 5.83 -16.25 6.92
N LEU A 80 6.56 -17.26 6.44
CA LEU A 80 6.22 -18.67 6.67
C LEU A 80 6.71 -19.19 8.03
N ASP A 81 7.96 -18.90 8.40
CA ASP A 81 8.59 -19.44 9.60
C ASP A 81 8.47 -18.51 10.83
N TYR A 82 8.33 -17.20 10.62
CA TYR A 82 8.23 -16.20 11.70
C TYR A 82 7.12 -15.15 11.44
N PRO A 83 5.87 -15.56 11.18
CA PRO A 83 4.79 -14.64 10.85
C PRO A 83 4.54 -13.62 11.97
N GLU A 84 4.53 -14.04 13.23
CA GLU A 84 4.15 -13.13 14.32
C GLU A 84 5.16 -12.00 14.53
N PRO A 85 6.49 -12.24 14.59
CA PRO A 85 7.47 -11.15 14.66
C PRO A 85 7.46 -10.27 13.42
N THR A 86 7.30 -10.86 12.24
CA THR A 86 7.31 -10.14 10.96
C THR A 86 6.13 -9.19 10.87
N PHE A 87 4.89 -9.66 11.08
CA PHE A 87 3.71 -8.80 11.08
C PHE A 87 3.72 -7.78 12.24
N SER A 88 4.31 -8.13 13.39
CA SER A 88 4.46 -7.18 14.51
C SER A 88 5.29 -5.94 14.13
N LEU A 89 6.34 -6.11 13.31
CA LEU A 89 7.09 -4.98 12.75
C LEU A 89 6.19 -4.01 11.98
N PHE A 90 5.32 -4.54 11.11
CA PHE A 90 4.43 -3.73 10.28
C PHE A 90 3.32 -3.07 11.08
N ILE A 91 2.76 -3.77 12.07
CA ILE A 91 1.81 -3.18 13.02
C ILE A 91 2.47 -1.99 13.74
N GLY A 92 3.72 -2.15 14.19
CA GLY A 92 4.51 -1.06 14.77
C GLY A 92 4.66 0.13 13.82
N LEU A 93 5.05 -0.11 12.56
CA LEU A 93 5.17 0.93 11.53
C LEU A 93 3.85 1.66 11.27
N ILE A 94 2.75 0.92 11.12
CA ILE A 94 1.41 1.50 10.88
C ILE A 94 0.97 2.33 12.08
N LEU A 95 1.05 1.77 13.30
CA LEU A 95 0.67 2.47 14.53
C LEU A 95 1.52 3.73 14.78
N GLY A 96 2.83 3.67 14.51
CA GLY A 96 3.72 4.82 14.65
C GLY A 96 3.40 5.95 13.66
N THR A 97 2.78 5.63 12.52
CA THR A 97 2.42 6.60 11.48
C THR A 97 1.11 7.33 11.75
N ILE A 98 0.15 6.69 12.44
CA ILE A 98 -1.16 7.28 12.74
C ILE A 98 -1.05 8.64 13.46
N PRO A 99 -0.25 8.80 14.54
CA PRO A 99 -0.08 10.09 15.22
C PRO A 99 0.52 11.18 14.34
N PHE A 100 1.35 10.82 13.35
CA PHE A 100 1.88 11.78 12.38
C PHE A 100 0.77 12.29 11.47
N LEU A 101 -0.04 11.40 10.87
CA LEU A 101 -1.16 11.80 10.01
C LEU A 101 -2.24 12.58 10.74
N MET A 102 -2.53 12.22 11.99
CA MET A 102 -3.47 12.99 12.83
C MET A 102 -2.97 14.43 13.03
N ARG A 103 -1.67 14.60 13.28
CA ARG A 103 -1.05 15.93 13.45
C ARG A 103 -1.02 16.71 12.14
N GLU A 104 -0.66 16.08 11.02
CA GLU A 104 -0.68 16.67 9.69
C GLU A 104 -2.08 17.16 9.29
N ALA A 105 -3.12 16.42 9.70
CA ALA A 105 -4.50 16.80 9.48
C ALA A 105 -4.99 17.94 10.41
N ASP A 106 -4.17 18.40 11.37
CA ASP A 106 -4.56 19.31 12.47
C ASP A 106 -5.85 18.85 13.18
N TYR A 107 -5.96 17.54 13.46
CA TYR A 107 -7.22 16.90 13.86
C TYR A 107 -7.92 17.59 15.03
N ARG A 108 -7.16 18.17 15.97
CA ARG A 108 -7.71 18.82 17.18
C ARG A 108 -8.54 20.06 16.85
N ARG A 109 -8.20 20.78 15.79
CA ARG A 109 -8.90 22.00 15.36
C ARG A 109 -9.77 21.76 14.14
N SER A 110 -9.42 20.77 13.32
CA SER A 110 -9.98 20.58 12.00
C SER A 110 -11.07 19.51 11.96
N PHE A 111 -10.99 18.47 12.79
CA PHE A 111 -11.93 17.35 12.75
C PHE A 111 -13.21 17.69 13.48
N THR A 112 -14.30 17.20 12.90
CA THR A 112 -15.67 17.30 13.43
C THR A 112 -16.23 15.88 13.52
N GLY A 113 -17.40 15.69 14.14
CA GLY A 113 -18.03 14.37 14.23
C GLY A 113 -18.16 13.64 12.88
N LYS A 114 -18.35 14.38 11.78
CA LYS A 114 -18.38 13.82 10.42
C LYS A 114 -17.06 13.15 10.03
N HIS A 115 -15.92 13.72 10.42
CA HIS A 115 -14.60 13.18 10.09
C HIS A 115 -14.31 11.90 10.87
N TYR A 116 -14.69 11.85 12.15
CA TYR A 116 -14.61 10.62 12.94
C TYR A 116 -15.53 9.52 12.41
N ALA A 117 -16.71 9.87 11.89
CA ALA A 117 -17.58 8.92 11.21
C ALA A 117 -16.94 8.37 9.92
N ILE A 118 -16.35 9.23 9.09
CA ILE A 118 -15.60 8.81 7.88
C ILE A 118 -14.47 7.83 8.24
N LEU A 119 -13.68 8.17 9.26
CA LEU A 119 -12.60 7.32 9.76
C LEU A 119 -13.13 5.96 10.22
N ALA A 120 -14.21 5.93 11.00
CA ALA A 120 -14.81 4.69 11.49
C ALA A 120 -15.34 3.81 10.34
N VAL A 121 -16.00 4.43 9.35
CA VAL A 121 -16.48 3.72 8.15
C VAL A 121 -15.30 3.16 7.34
N ALA A 122 -14.25 3.95 7.13
CA ALA A 122 -13.06 3.49 6.40
C ALA A 122 -12.37 2.33 7.11
N ALA A 123 -12.26 2.37 8.44
CA ALA A 123 -11.74 1.26 9.24
C ALA A 123 -12.63 0.02 9.12
N ALA A 124 -13.95 0.19 9.25
CA ALA A 124 -14.92 -0.91 9.15
C ALA A 124 -14.88 -1.59 7.77
N VAL A 125 -14.70 -0.83 6.68
CA VAL A 125 -14.57 -1.39 5.33
C VAL A 125 -13.37 -2.32 5.21
N VAL A 126 -12.20 -1.90 5.74
CA VAL A 126 -10.98 -2.73 5.68
C VAL A 126 -11.06 -3.93 6.63
N ILE A 127 -11.67 -3.77 7.80
CA ILE A 127 -11.90 -4.88 8.72
C ILE A 127 -12.84 -5.91 8.08
N ALA A 128 -13.97 -5.45 7.53
CA ALA A 128 -14.96 -6.31 6.89
C ALA A 128 -14.35 -7.07 5.71
N SER A 129 -13.50 -6.43 4.90
CA SER A 129 -12.84 -7.11 3.79
C SER A 129 -11.87 -8.20 4.26
N GLY A 130 -11.23 -8.04 5.42
CA GLY A 130 -10.44 -9.09 6.08
C GLY A 130 -11.25 -10.29 6.57
N LEU A 131 -12.51 -10.08 6.97
CA LEU A 131 -13.38 -11.13 7.51
C LEU A 131 -14.11 -11.93 6.43
N LEU A 132 -14.29 -11.36 5.23
CA LEU A 132 -14.99 -11.99 4.10
C LEU A 132 -14.09 -12.94 3.30
N GLN A 133 -13.01 -13.45 3.89
CA GLN A 133 -12.06 -14.37 3.26
C GLN A 133 -12.60 -15.80 3.22
N GLU A 134 -13.65 -16.04 2.45
CA GLU A 134 -14.06 -17.38 2.04
C GLU A 134 -14.28 -17.35 0.52
N ASP A 135 -13.58 -18.25 -0.20
CA ASP A 135 -13.43 -18.39 -1.66
C ASP A 135 -12.43 -17.45 -2.37
N THR A 136 -11.20 -17.94 -2.57
CA THR A 136 -10.14 -17.26 -3.34
C THR A 136 -10.38 -17.21 -4.87
N GLY A 137 -11.53 -17.68 -5.35
CA GLY A 137 -11.83 -17.81 -6.78
C GLY A 137 -11.01 -18.90 -7.48
N ASP A 138 -11.60 -19.57 -8.47
CA ASP A 138 -10.87 -20.56 -9.28
C ASP A 138 -10.02 -19.89 -10.36
N ILE A 139 -8.94 -20.56 -10.77
CA ILE A 139 -8.11 -20.12 -11.90
C ILE A 139 -8.95 -20.19 -13.19
N MET A 140 -9.08 -19.06 -13.89
CA MET A 140 -9.77 -19.01 -15.18
C MET A 140 -8.89 -19.63 -16.27
N THR A 141 -9.16 -20.89 -16.64
CA THR A 141 -8.36 -21.64 -17.63
C THR A 141 -8.79 -21.38 -19.08
N SER A 142 -10.05 -21.00 -19.33
CA SER A 142 -10.59 -20.61 -20.64
C SER A 142 -11.19 -19.21 -20.58
N ILE A 143 -10.35 -18.20 -20.82
CA ILE A 143 -10.74 -16.79 -20.66
C ILE A 143 -11.48 -16.30 -21.92
N SER A 144 -12.79 -16.11 -21.79
CA SER A 144 -13.63 -15.44 -22.79
C SER A 144 -13.40 -13.93 -22.82
N LEU A 145 -14.00 -13.21 -23.77
CA LEU A 145 -13.93 -11.74 -23.82
C LEU A 145 -14.40 -11.10 -22.51
N SER A 146 -15.47 -11.61 -21.89
CA SER A 146 -15.94 -11.10 -20.58
C SER A 146 -14.94 -11.34 -19.46
N GLY A 147 -14.18 -12.45 -19.52
CA GLY A 147 -13.09 -12.73 -18.58
C GLY A 147 -11.94 -11.72 -18.71
N TYR A 148 -11.54 -11.34 -19.93
CA TYR A 148 -10.54 -10.30 -20.12
C TYR A 148 -11.04 -8.92 -19.65
N VAL A 149 -12.30 -8.59 -19.92
CA VAL A 149 -12.90 -7.35 -19.41
C VAL A 149 -12.88 -7.34 -17.88
N PHE A 150 -13.27 -8.43 -17.24
CA PHE A 150 -13.19 -8.59 -15.79
C PHE A 150 -11.76 -8.40 -15.27
N LEU A 151 -10.76 -9.04 -15.88
CA LEU A 151 -9.35 -8.92 -15.48
C LEU A 151 -8.80 -7.50 -15.66
N PHE A 152 -9.24 -6.78 -16.70
CA PHE A 152 -8.91 -5.36 -16.87
C PHE A 152 -9.45 -4.52 -15.69
N PHE A 153 -10.73 -4.69 -15.34
CA PHE A 153 -11.33 -3.96 -14.22
C PHE A 153 -10.77 -4.40 -12.86
N ALA A 154 -10.41 -5.67 -12.71
CA ALA A 154 -9.71 -6.16 -11.53
C ALA A 154 -8.34 -5.48 -11.37
N GLY A 155 -7.55 -5.38 -12.45
CA GLY A 155 -6.29 -4.64 -12.47
C GLY A 155 -6.47 -3.15 -12.14
N TRP A 156 -7.51 -2.51 -12.68
CA TRP A 156 -7.87 -1.13 -12.35
C TRP A 156 -8.20 -0.97 -10.87
N LEU A 157 -9.13 -1.76 -10.32
CA LEU A 157 -9.54 -1.65 -8.92
C LEU A 157 -8.37 -1.94 -7.97
N ALA A 158 -7.55 -2.95 -8.28
CA ALA A 158 -6.38 -3.30 -7.50
C ALA A 158 -5.35 -2.17 -7.44
N SER A 159 -5.01 -1.57 -8.59
CA SER A 159 -4.04 -0.48 -8.62
C SER A 159 -4.58 0.81 -8.02
N SER A 160 -5.88 1.03 -8.12
CA SER A 160 -6.57 2.14 -7.46
C SER A 160 -6.50 2.03 -5.95
N ALA A 161 -6.73 0.84 -5.41
CA ALA A 161 -6.61 0.55 -3.99
C ALA A 161 -5.16 0.66 -3.50
N MET A 162 -4.19 0.22 -4.31
CA MET A 162 -2.76 0.31 -3.97
C MET A 162 -2.27 1.75 -3.76
N LEU A 163 -2.88 2.74 -4.45
CA LEU A 163 -2.57 4.15 -4.21
C LEU A 163 -3.13 4.66 -2.88
N LEU A 164 -4.16 4.02 -2.30
CA LEU A 164 -4.69 4.37 -0.99
C LEU A 164 -3.87 3.67 0.10
N PRO A 165 -3.44 4.39 1.15
CA PRO A 165 -2.70 3.78 2.23
C PRO A 165 -3.58 2.81 3.02
N GLY A 166 -2.97 1.73 3.52
CA GLY A 166 -3.65 0.71 4.31
C GLY A 166 -4.47 -0.29 3.49
N VAL A 167 -4.55 -0.16 2.16
CA VAL A 167 -5.24 -1.12 1.29
C VAL A 167 -4.26 -1.69 0.27
N SER A 168 -4.11 -3.01 0.25
CA SER A 168 -3.22 -3.70 -0.70
C SER A 168 -3.95 -4.03 -2.00
N GLY A 169 -3.31 -3.78 -3.14
CA GLY A 169 -3.87 -4.13 -4.46
C GLY A 169 -4.00 -5.65 -4.66
N SER A 170 -3.05 -6.43 -4.16
CA SER A 170 -3.13 -7.91 -4.20
C SER A 170 -4.30 -8.43 -3.36
N PHE A 171 -4.59 -7.77 -2.24
CA PHE A 171 -5.75 -8.08 -1.42
C PHE A 171 -7.08 -7.78 -2.12
N VAL A 172 -7.16 -6.67 -2.87
CA VAL A 172 -8.33 -6.39 -3.71
C VAL A 172 -8.52 -7.43 -4.82
N LEU A 173 -7.43 -7.91 -5.43
CA LEU A 173 -7.52 -9.01 -6.39
C LEU A 173 -8.01 -10.32 -5.76
N LEU A 174 -7.65 -10.59 -4.50
CA LEU A 174 -8.11 -11.77 -3.76
C LEU A 174 -9.61 -11.70 -3.51
N ILE A 175 -10.12 -10.59 -2.98
CA ILE A 175 -11.56 -10.41 -2.68
C ILE A 175 -12.41 -10.53 -3.95
N ILE A 176 -11.91 -10.04 -5.08
CA ILE A 176 -12.63 -10.09 -6.36
C ILE A 176 -12.46 -11.47 -7.03
N GLY A 177 -11.62 -12.37 -6.51
CA GLY A 177 -11.37 -13.70 -7.06
C GLY A 177 -10.47 -13.71 -8.31
N ALA A 178 -9.80 -12.59 -8.61
CA ALA A 178 -8.92 -12.47 -9.77
C ALA A 178 -7.47 -12.91 -9.48
N TYR A 179 -7.07 -12.95 -8.20
CA TYR A 179 -5.68 -13.18 -7.80
C TYR A 179 -5.08 -14.50 -8.32
N PRO A 180 -5.72 -15.68 -8.18
CA PRO A 180 -5.14 -16.93 -8.67
C PRO A 180 -4.89 -16.92 -10.18
N THR A 181 -5.82 -16.32 -10.95
CA THR A 181 -5.68 -16.17 -12.40
C THR A 181 -4.50 -15.25 -12.77
N VAL A 182 -4.33 -14.13 -12.05
CA VAL A 182 -3.22 -13.20 -12.28
C VAL A 182 -1.87 -13.84 -11.94
N ILE A 183 -1.76 -14.53 -10.80
CA ILE A 183 -0.52 -15.22 -10.40
C ILE A 183 -0.19 -16.36 -11.36
N ALA A 184 -1.17 -17.17 -11.76
CA ALA A 184 -0.97 -18.22 -12.75
C ALA A 184 -0.47 -17.65 -14.08
N ALA A 185 -0.99 -16.48 -14.51
CA ALA A 185 -0.52 -15.79 -15.71
C ALA A 185 0.93 -15.28 -15.59
N VAL A 186 1.35 -14.83 -14.41
CA VAL A 186 2.76 -14.47 -14.14
C VAL A 186 3.65 -15.71 -14.26
N SER A 187 3.30 -16.81 -13.58
CA SER A 187 4.09 -18.04 -13.57
C SER A 187 4.18 -18.71 -14.94
N SER A 188 3.11 -18.67 -15.73
CA SER A 188 3.06 -19.23 -17.10
C SER A 188 3.49 -18.25 -18.19
N LEU A 189 3.87 -17.02 -17.82
CA LEU A 189 4.15 -15.92 -18.76
C LEU A 189 3.05 -15.72 -19.81
N ASN A 190 1.78 -15.82 -19.38
CA ASN A 190 0.63 -15.56 -20.24
C ASN A 190 0.54 -14.05 -20.56
N LEU A 191 1.23 -13.64 -21.62
CA LEU A 191 1.39 -12.24 -22.00
C LEU A 191 0.06 -11.53 -22.25
N LEU A 192 -0.95 -12.23 -22.76
CA LEU A 192 -2.24 -11.61 -23.06
C LEU A 192 -2.96 -11.20 -21.76
N VAL A 193 -3.01 -12.09 -20.77
CA VAL A 193 -3.57 -11.75 -19.45
C VAL A 193 -2.75 -10.64 -18.78
N LEU A 194 -1.42 -10.74 -18.81
CA LEU A 194 -0.53 -9.74 -18.20
C LEU A 194 -0.70 -8.35 -18.85
N ILE A 195 -0.84 -8.28 -20.18
CA ILE A 195 -1.08 -7.02 -20.89
C ILE A 195 -2.45 -6.44 -20.50
N VAL A 196 -3.50 -7.27 -20.47
CA VAL A 196 -4.86 -6.81 -20.13
C VAL A 196 -4.94 -6.27 -18.69
N VAL A 197 -4.40 -7.03 -17.74
CA VAL A 197 -4.30 -6.61 -16.33
C VAL A 197 -3.41 -5.38 -16.20
N GLY A 198 -2.26 -5.36 -16.89
CA GLY A 198 -1.32 -4.25 -16.90
C GLY A 198 -1.93 -2.94 -17.44
N LEU A 199 -2.74 -3.00 -18.50
CA LEU A 199 -3.49 -1.86 -18.99
C LEU A 199 -4.50 -1.34 -17.96
N GLY A 200 -5.21 -2.26 -17.29
CA GLY A 200 -6.09 -1.93 -16.17
C GLY A 200 -5.34 -1.21 -15.04
N ILE A 201 -4.19 -1.73 -14.65
CA ILE A 201 -3.31 -1.15 -13.63
C ILE A 201 -2.91 0.28 -14.01
N VAL A 202 -2.43 0.50 -15.24
CA VAL A 202 -1.99 1.82 -15.71
C VAL A 202 -3.16 2.81 -15.70
N VAL A 203 -4.31 2.44 -16.28
CA VAL A 203 -5.50 3.30 -16.29
C VAL A 203 -5.92 3.63 -14.85
N GLY A 204 -5.90 2.64 -13.96
CA GLY A 204 -6.25 2.83 -12.57
C GLY A 204 -5.36 3.80 -11.83
N ILE A 205 -4.04 3.65 -11.95
CA ILE A 205 -3.07 4.56 -11.35
C ILE A 205 -3.27 6.00 -11.85
N LEU A 206 -3.51 6.18 -13.16
CA LEU A 206 -3.68 7.51 -13.75
C LEU A 206 -5.00 8.19 -13.35
N ILE A 207 -6.11 7.45 -13.30
CA ILE A 207 -7.40 8.00 -12.88
C ILE A 207 -7.40 8.27 -11.38
N MET A 208 -6.97 7.29 -10.59
CA MET A 208 -7.04 7.36 -9.14
C MET A 208 -6.04 8.38 -8.57
N SER A 209 -4.86 8.55 -9.16
CA SER A 209 -3.94 9.62 -8.76
C SER A 209 -4.54 11.02 -8.95
N LYS A 210 -5.26 11.27 -10.05
CA LYS A 210 -5.98 12.54 -10.27
C LYS A 210 -7.07 12.74 -9.22
N PHE A 211 -7.82 11.69 -8.93
CA PHE A 211 -8.89 11.73 -7.94
C PHE A 211 -8.36 11.98 -6.52
N ILE A 212 -7.33 11.25 -6.09
CA ILE A 212 -6.68 11.45 -4.78
C ILE A 212 -6.04 12.84 -4.71
N HIS A 213 -5.36 13.30 -5.77
CA HIS A 213 -4.81 14.66 -5.81
C HIS A 213 -5.90 15.73 -5.62
N PHE A 214 -7.03 15.58 -6.32
CA PHE A 214 -8.20 16.45 -6.14
C PHE A 214 -8.74 16.42 -4.71
N LEU A 215 -8.90 15.22 -4.12
CA LEU A 215 -9.39 15.06 -2.76
C LEU A 215 -8.44 15.66 -1.72
N LEU A 216 -7.13 15.43 -1.84
CA LEU A 216 -6.13 16.00 -0.94
C LEU A 216 -6.13 17.53 -0.97
N ARG A 217 -6.40 18.14 -2.14
CA ARG A 217 -6.42 19.60 -2.31
C ARG A 217 -7.74 20.22 -1.85
N ASN A 218 -8.88 19.59 -2.14
CA ASN A 218 -10.20 20.19 -1.96
C ASN A 218 -10.95 19.67 -0.72
N HIS A 219 -10.65 18.44 -0.29
CA HIS A 219 -11.30 17.73 0.80
C HIS A 219 -10.29 17.13 1.80
N SER A 220 -9.14 17.79 1.96
CA SER A 220 -7.96 17.33 2.73
C SER A 220 -8.31 16.64 4.06
N LYS A 221 -9.15 17.27 4.89
CA LYS A 221 -9.55 16.74 6.20
C LYS A 221 -10.27 15.39 6.11
N GLY A 222 -11.20 15.27 5.16
CA GLY A 222 -11.92 14.03 4.89
C GLY A 222 -10.99 12.95 4.35
N THR A 223 -10.07 13.33 3.46
CA THR A 223 -9.07 12.40 2.90
C THR A 223 -8.14 11.86 3.99
N TYR A 224 -7.60 12.72 4.86
CA TYR A 224 -6.79 12.27 5.99
C TYR A 224 -7.60 11.39 6.95
N ALA A 225 -8.86 11.73 7.24
CA ALA A 225 -9.72 10.88 8.07
C ALA A 225 -9.93 9.48 7.45
N THR A 226 -10.15 9.41 6.14
CA THR A 226 -10.22 8.14 5.40
C THR A 226 -8.90 7.38 5.49
N MET A 227 -7.76 8.02 5.19
CA MET A 227 -6.44 7.38 5.22
C MET A 227 -6.10 6.82 6.62
N ILE A 228 -6.39 7.58 7.68
CA ILE A 228 -6.21 7.12 9.06
C ILE A 228 -7.15 5.93 9.36
N GLY A 229 -8.40 6.00 8.91
CA GLY A 229 -9.35 4.90 9.07
C GLY A 229 -8.90 3.62 8.38
N LEU A 230 -8.45 3.71 7.13
CA LEU A 230 -7.90 2.59 6.37
C LEU A 230 -6.68 1.96 7.08
N LEU A 231 -5.78 2.78 7.63
CA LEU A 231 -4.64 2.31 8.41
C LEU A 231 -5.05 1.64 9.73
N ILE A 232 -6.05 2.16 10.42
CA ILE A 232 -6.59 1.52 11.63
C ILE A 232 -7.22 0.18 11.29
N GLY A 233 -8.02 0.12 10.22
CA GLY A 233 -8.61 -1.13 9.77
C GLY A 233 -7.57 -2.16 9.36
N SER A 234 -6.48 -1.72 8.69
CA SER A 234 -5.42 -2.63 8.27
C SER A 234 -4.71 -3.29 9.44
N LEU A 235 -4.64 -2.65 10.62
CA LEU A 235 -4.06 -3.26 11.83
C LEU A 235 -4.76 -4.57 12.22
N PHE A 236 -6.07 -4.67 12.00
CA PHE A 236 -6.83 -5.90 12.27
C PHE A 236 -6.55 -6.97 11.22
N VAL A 237 -6.44 -6.56 9.95
CA VAL A 237 -6.18 -7.48 8.83
C VAL A 237 -4.78 -8.09 8.93
N VAL A 238 -3.77 -7.30 9.35
CA VAL A 238 -2.39 -7.78 9.48
C VAL A 238 -2.09 -8.41 10.84
N PHE A 239 -3.06 -8.51 11.76
CA PHE A 239 -2.81 -9.05 13.09
C PHE A 239 -2.55 -10.56 13.03
N PRO A 240 -1.34 -11.04 13.38
CA PRO A 240 -0.97 -12.44 13.20
C PRO A 240 -1.50 -13.37 14.31
N GLY A 241 -2.17 -12.83 15.33
CA GLY A 241 -2.51 -13.56 16.56
C GLY A 241 -1.46 -13.37 17.66
N ILE A 242 -1.65 -14.08 18.78
CA ILE A 242 -0.72 -14.06 19.92
C ILE A 242 0.24 -15.25 19.79
N PRO A 243 1.57 -15.03 19.81
CA PRO A 243 2.54 -16.11 19.71
C PRO A 243 2.37 -17.14 20.83
N GLY A 244 2.40 -18.43 20.48
CA GLY A 244 2.29 -19.52 21.44
C GLY A 244 3.56 -19.76 22.28
N SER A 245 4.72 -19.25 21.82
CA SER A 245 6.00 -19.40 22.52
C SER A 245 6.50 -18.07 23.10
N ILE A 246 7.13 -18.14 24.28
CA ILE A 246 7.71 -16.98 24.96
C ILE A 246 8.80 -16.31 24.09
N GLY A 247 9.60 -17.10 23.39
CA GLY A 247 10.66 -16.59 22.50
C GLY A 247 10.08 -15.75 21.35
N LEU A 248 9.06 -16.27 20.66
CA LEU A 248 8.38 -15.54 19.59
C LEU A 248 7.65 -14.31 20.14
N PHE A 249 7.06 -14.40 21.33
CA PHE A 249 6.44 -13.24 21.98
C PHE A 249 7.43 -12.09 22.21
N PHE A 250 8.61 -12.37 22.78
CA PHE A 250 9.65 -11.34 22.95
C PHE A 250 10.15 -10.79 21.62
N ALA A 251 10.37 -11.66 20.62
CA ALA A 251 10.75 -11.24 19.29
C ALA A 251 9.70 -10.30 18.66
N SER A 252 8.41 -10.64 18.76
CA SER A 252 7.29 -9.80 18.31
C SER A 252 7.26 -8.44 18.99
N VAL A 253 7.46 -8.37 20.32
CA VAL A 253 7.52 -7.10 21.05
C VAL A 253 8.70 -6.25 20.57
N VAL A 254 9.89 -6.84 20.41
CA VAL A 254 11.08 -6.13 19.92
C VAL A 254 10.85 -5.60 18.50
N MET A 255 10.34 -6.44 17.60
CA MET A 255 10.05 -6.05 16.21
C MET A 255 8.98 -4.97 16.14
N PHE A 256 7.94 -5.06 16.97
CA PHE A 256 6.93 -4.00 17.10
C PHE A 256 7.55 -2.66 17.51
N LEU A 257 8.39 -2.65 18.55
CA LEU A 257 9.05 -1.43 19.04
C LEU A 257 10.00 -0.84 17.99
N ILE A 258 10.74 -1.69 17.27
CA ILE A 258 11.58 -1.26 16.15
C ILE A 258 10.72 -0.58 15.08
N GLY A 259 9.63 -1.23 14.64
CA GLY A 259 8.73 -0.68 13.63
C GLY A 259 8.11 0.65 14.06
N PHE A 260 7.60 0.71 15.29
CA PHE A 260 7.02 1.93 15.86
C PHE A 260 8.06 3.06 15.95
N GLY A 261 9.25 2.77 16.47
CA GLY A 261 10.34 3.73 16.58
C GLY A 261 10.77 4.28 15.22
N LEU A 262 10.93 3.40 14.22
CA LEU A 262 11.27 3.80 12.85
C LEU A 262 10.21 4.76 12.26
N ALA A 263 8.93 4.42 12.40
CA ALA A 263 7.85 5.28 11.89
C ALA A 263 7.83 6.65 12.59
N VAL A 264 8.04 6.70 13.91
CA VAL A 264 8.07 7.96 14.66
C VAL A 264 9.26 8.83 14.23
N ILE A 265 10.46 8.24 14.08
CA ILE A 265 11.66 8.96 13.64
C ILE A 265 11.46 9.52 12.23
N LEU A 266 10.96 8.71 11.30
CA LEU A 266 10.70 9.13 9.92
C LEU A 266 9.64 10.24 9.85
N GLY A 267 8.58 10.14 10.66
CA GLY A 267 7.56 11.19 10.76
C GLY A 267 8.11 12.53 11.28
N GLN A 268 9.05 12.51 12.22
CA GLN A 268 9.69 13.72 12.73
C GLN A 268 10.57 14.41 11.68
N ILE A 269 11.36 13.65 10.92
CA ILE A 269 12.25 14.17 9.86
C ILE A 269 11.45 14.87 8.75
N ASN A 270 10.24 14.39 8.46
CA ASN A 270 9.39 14.99 7.44
C ASN A 270 8.70 16.26 7.93
N ASN A 271 8.33 16.35 9.22
CA ASN A 271 7.78 17.56 9.82
C ASN A 271 8.79 18.72 9.90
N SER A 272 10.10 18.45 9.99
CA SER A 272 11.12 19.51 10.08
C SER A 272 11.42 20.22 8.75
N LYS A 273 10.64 19.95 7.70
CA LYS A 273 10.78 20.55 6.35
C LYS A 273 9.58 21.40 5.93
N LEU A 274 8.60 21.55 6.81
CA LEU A 274 7.50 22.53 6.72
C LEU A 274 7.83 23.73 7.61
#